data_AF-A0A6A6PFT3-F1
#
_entry.id   AF-A0A6A6PFT3-F1
#
_cell.length_a   1.000
_cell.length_b   1.000
_cell.length_c   1.000
_cell.angle_alpha   90.00
_cell.angle_beta   90.00
_cell.angle_gamma   90.00
#
_symmetry.space_group_name_H-M   'P 1'
#
loop_
_entity.id
_entity.type
_entity.pdbx_description
1 polymer ?
#
loop_
_entity_poly.entity_id
_entity_poly.type
_entity_poly.pdbx_seq_one_letter_code
_entity_poly.pdbx_strand_id
1 'polypeptide(L)'
;MKAPHMEPPRYMHHFDTYGLVKRLKEGGWDEDQAITVMKAMRVILGDQQDLAKEALVSKSQLENEAYLFKAACAELKTEVTTRRKSEQEKMRTERAQLQHEVDIISQRLGQESTNMKEELKGLFDDRKMAVRNEQRDMESKIQQLGYQITVNLQSDAKSDIEGVRWIMTRRVILTLAFVVLMIVGSLKAAANAEEQAKRAAAKPAMMSGGTQTDMGEGGRVFEGGGEVVIKEGDHAGYVSLG
;
A
#
# COMPACT_ATOMS: atom_id res chain seq x y z
N MET A 1 15.14 -22.64 84.06
CA MET A 1 13.78 -22.14 84.35
C MET A 1 13.39 -22.64 85.74
N LYS A 2 13.24 -21.75 86.71
CA LYS A 2 12.92 -22.11 88.10
C LYS A 2 11.40 -22.20 88.22
N ALA A 3 10.89 -23.34 88.69
CA ALA A 3 9.45 -23.55 88.84
C ALA A 3 8.82 -22.47 89.75
N PRO A 4 7.64 -21.93 89.39
CA PRO A 4 6.92 -21.00 90.25
C PRO A 4 6.56 -21.71 91.56
N HIS A 5 6.82 -21.01 92.65
CA HIS A 5 6.73 -21.46 94.03
C HIS A 5 5.26 -21.75 94.36
N MET A 6 4.91 -23.02 94.47
CA MET A 6 3.62 -23.46 95.03
C MET A 6 3.75 -23.47 96.55
N GLU A 7 3.76 -22.29 97.17
CA GLU A 7 3.46 -22.21 98.59
C GLU A 7 1.97 -22.50 98.79
N PRO A 8 1.59 -23.43 99.68
CA PRO A 8 0.19 -23.69 99.95
C PRO A 8 -0.47 -22.39 100.46
N PRO A 9 -1.65 -22.02 99.94
CA PRO A 9 -2.28 -20.76 100.31
C PRO A 9 -2.49 -20.73 101.83
N ARG A 10 -2.00 -19.66 102.47
CA ARG A 10 -2.13 -19.45 103.91
C ARG A 10 -3.62 -19.52 104.27
N TYR A 11 -4.00 -20.44 105.16
CA TYR A 11 -5.40 -20.66 105.54
C TYR A 11 -5.91 -19.42 106.27
N MET A 12 -6.56 -18.52 105.53
CA MET A 12 -7.10 -17.28 106.05
C MET A 12 -8.51 -17.57 106.55
N HIS A 13 -8.79 -17.36 107.83
CA HIS A 13 -10.14 -17.52 108.36
C HIS A 13 -10.97 -16.29 107.95
N HIS A 14 -11.88 -16.45 106.98
CA HIS A 14 -12.60 -15.32 106.39
C HIS A 14 -13.68 -14.74 107.32
N PHE A 15 -14.12 -15.50 108.33
CA PHE A 15 -15.21 -15.08 109.22
C PHE A 15 -15.07 -15.63 110.64
N ASP A 16 -14.67 -14.80 111.60
CA ASP A 16 -14.57 -15.17 113.01
C ASP A 16 -15.95 -15.35 113.66
N THR A 17 -16.38 -16.60 113.75
CA THR A 17 -17.67 -16.95 114.35
C THR A 17 -17.69 -16.88 115.86
N TYR A 18 -16.54 -17.07 116.50
CA TYR A 18 -16.45 -17.02 117.96
C TYR A 18 -16.47 -15.58 118.46
N GLY A 19 -15.69 -14.69 117.82
CA GLY A 19 -15.67 -13.27 118.15
C GLY A 19 -16.98 -12.54 117.85
N LEU A 20 -17.78 -13.01 116.88
CA LEU A 20 -19.12 -12.46 116.64
C LEU A 20 -20.09 -12.84 117.76
N VAL A 21 -20.16 -14.11 118.13
CA VAL A 21 -21.05 -14.58 119.21
C VAL A 21 -20.68 -13.95 120.54
N LYS A 22 -19.38 -13.86 120.85
CA LYS A 22 -18.90 -13.23 122.09
C LYS A 22 -19.30 -11.75 122.19
N ARG A 23 -19.15 -10.99 121.11
CA ARG A 23 -19.55 -9.57 121.08
C ARG A 23 -21.06 -9.36 121.17
N LEU A 24 -21.86 -10.24 120.56
CA LEU A 24 -23.33 -10.19 120.72
C LEU A 24 -23.76 -10.50 122.15
N LYS A 25 -23.12 -11.49 122.79
CA LYS A 25 -23.37 -11.85 124.19
C LYS A 25 -22.98 -10.74 125.16
N GLU A 26 -21.85 -10.06 124.93
CA GLU A 26 -21.45 -8.84 125.66
C GLU A 26 -22.44 -7.67 125.46
N GLY A 27 -23.12 -7.62 124.30
CA GLY A 27 -24.15 -6.63 123.97
C GLY A 27 -25.54 -6.94 124.53
N GLY A 28 -25.70 -7.96 125.37
CA GLY A 28 -26.97 -8.30 126.03
C GLY A 28 -27.90 -9.21 125.22
N TRP A 29 -27.41 -9.85 124.17
CA TRP A 29 -28.18 -10.82 123.38
C TRP A 29 -28.13 -12.21 124.02
N ASP A 30 -29.23 -12.94 123.90
CA ASP A 30 -29.29 -14.35 124.32
C ASP A 30 -28.39 -15.23 123.44
N GLU A 31 -27.84 -16.30 124.02
CA GLU A 31 -26.83 -17.13 123.37
C GLU A 31 -27.38 -17.83 122.13
N ASP A 32 -28.62 -18.32 122.19
CA ASP A 32 -29.28 -18.97 121.05
C ASP A 32 -29.56 -17.98 119.91
N GLN A 33 -29.93 -16.74 120.26
CA GLN A 33 -30.11 -15.67 119.28
C GLN A 33 -28.79 -15.26 118.62
N ALA A 34 -27.72 -15.12 119.40
CA ALA A 34 -26.40 -14.77 118.90
C ALA A 34 -25.83 -15.85 117.96
N ILE A 35 -26.01 -17.14 118.30
CA ILE A 35 -25.61 -18.27 117.46
C ILE A 35 -26.41 -18.28 116.15
N THR A 36 -27.71 -17.99 116.21
CA THR A 36 -28.58 -17.97 115.02
C THR A 36 -28.19 -16.86 114.05
N VAL A 37 -27.92 -15.66 114.56
CA VAL A 37 -27.43 -14.53 113.74
C VAL A 37 -26.07 -14.83 113.13
N MET A 38 -25.15 -15.45 113.88
CA MET A 38 -23.86 -15.87 113.35
C MET A 38 -24.01 -16.88 112.20
N LYS A 39 -24.88 -17.88 112.36
CA LYS A 39 -25.14 -18.88 111.31
C LYS A 39 -25.72 -18.23 110.06
N ALA A 40 -26.68 -17.32 110.20
CA ALA A 40 -27.24 -16.57 109.07
C ALA A 40 -26.18 -15.75 108.33
N MET A 41 -25.33 -15.04 109.08
CA MET A 41 -24.25 -14.24 108.49
C MET A 41 -23.18 -15.11 107.81
N ARG A 42 -22.87 -16.28 108.37
CA ARG A 42 -21.95 -17.26 107.75
C ARG A 42 -22.48 -17.73 106.39
N VAL A 43 -23.77 -18.03 106.29
CA VAL A 43 -24.39 -18.49 105.04
C VAL A 43 -24.36 -17.39 103.98
N ILE A 44 -24.81 -16.18 104.33
CA ILE A 44 -24.81 -15.03 103.39
C ILE A 44 -23.39 -14.72 102.91
N LEU A 45 -22.40 -14.76 103.80
CA LEU A 45 -21.01 -14.51 103.41
C LEU A 45 -20.45 -15.63 102.52
N GLY A 46 -20.81 -16.89 102.77
CA GLY A 46 -20.45 -18.02 101.92
C GLY A 46 -21.00 -17.85 100.50
N ASP A 47 -22.29 -17.55 100.38
CA ASP A 47 -22.96 -17.36 99.09
C ASP A 47 -22.33 -16.21 98.30
N GLN A 48 -22.04 -15.08 98.94
CA GLN A 48 -21.38 -13.94 98.30
C GLN A 48 -19.94 -14.24 97.91
N GLN A 49 -19.22 -15.02 98.72
CA GLN A 49 -17.85 -15.41 98.41
C GLN A 49 -17.81 -16.34 97.18
N ASP A 50 -18.73 -17.28 97.06
CA ASP A 50 -18.77 -18.20 95.92
C ASP A 50 -19.21 -17.48 94.64
N LEU A 51 -20.18 -16.56 94.72
CA LEU A 51 -20.52 -15.66 93.61
C LEU A 51 -19.33 -14.79 93.17
N ALA A 52 -18.57 -14.25 94.13
CA ALA A 52 -17.38 -13.46 93.82
C ALA A 52 -16.26 -14.28 93.18
N LYS A 53 -16.07 -15.54 93.60
CA LYS A 53 -15.10 -16.47 92.98
C LYS A 53 -15.49 -16.82 91.55
N GLU A 54 -16.78 -16.96 91.27
CA GLU A 54 -17.28 -17.26 89.92
C GLU A 54 -17.17 -16.03 89.00
N ALA A 55 -17.40 -14.82 89.54
CA ALA A 55 -17.23 -13.56 88.82
C ALA A 55 -15.75 -13.17 88.63
N LEU A 56 -14.85 -13.62 89.50
CA LEU A 56 -13.41 -13.45 89.38
C LEU A 56 -12.88 -14.42 88.32
N VAL A 57 -12.80 -13.95 87.09
CA VAL A 57 -12.07 -14.62 86.01
C VAL A 57 -10.66 -14.94 86.52
N SER A 58 -10.31 -16.23 86.49
CA SER A 58 -8.99 -16.68 86.95
C SER A 58 -7.90 -15.99 86.15
N LYS A 59 -6.83 -15.54 86.80
CA LYS A 59 -5.65 -14.95 86.12
C LYS A 59 -5.17 -15.84 84.95
N SER A 60 -5.26 -17.16 85.12
CA SER A 60 -4.90 -18.13 84.08
C SER A 60 -5.77 -18.07 82.83
N GLN A 61 -7.08 -17.84 82.97
CA GLN A 61 -8.00 -17.71 81.83
C GLN A 61 -7.71 -16.42 81.06
N LEU A 62 -7.50 -15.31 81.78
CA LEU A 62 -7.12 -14.03 81.15
C LEU A 62 -5.79 -14.13 80.41
N GLU A 63 -4.79 -14.77 81.00
CA GLU A 63 -3.47 -14.97 80.38
C GLU A 63 -3.55 -15.87 79.14
N ASN A 64 -4.39 -16.92 79.16
CA ASN A 64 -4.60 -17.79 78.01
C ASN A 64 -5.31 -17.08 76.86
N GLU A 65 -6.41 -16.36 77.13
CA GLU A 65 -7.11 -15.55 76.13
C GLU A 65 -6.21 -14.46 75.54
N ALA A 66 -5.41 -13.79 76.38
CA ALA A 66 -4.44 -12.81 75.92
C ALA A 66 -3.37 -13.44 75.02
N TYR A 67 -2.93 -14.68 75.31
CA TYR A 67 -1.99 -15.41 74.46
C TYR A 67 -2.62 -15.75 73.10
N LEU A 68 -3.84 -16.30 73.08
CA LEU A 68 -4.58 -16.62 71.86
C LEU A 68 -4.79 -15.37 71.00
N PHE A 69 -5.20 -14.26 71.61
CA PHE A 69 -5.35 -12.99 70.90
C PHE A 69 -4.02 -12.51 70.30
N LYS A 70 -2.92 -12.61 71.06
CA LYS A 70 -1.59 -12.22 70.57
C LYS A 70 -1.11 -13.12 69.44
N ALA A 71 -1.41 -14.42 69.49
CA ALA A 71 -1.11 -15.36 68.42
C ALA A 71 -1.90 -15.03 67.15
N ALA A 72 -3.21 -14.81 67.26
CA ALA A 72 -4.06 -14.38 66.15
C ALA A 72 -3.60 -13.04 65.54
N CYS A 73 -3.20 -12.08 66.37
CA CYS A 73 -2.63 -10.81 65.89
C CYS A 73 -1.30 -11.00 65.16
N ALA A 74 -0.45 -11.92 65.64
CA ALA A 74 0.81 -12.24 64.98
C ALA A 74 0.57 -12.91 63.62
N GLU A 75 -0.39 -13.84 63.55
CA GLU A 75 -0.80 -14.52 62.33
C GLU A 75 -1.41 -13.55 61.31
N LEU A 76 -2.33 -12.68 61.73
CA LEU A 76 -2.89 -11.64 60.86
C LEU A 76 -1.79 -10.72 60.32
N LYS A 77 -0.82 -10.34 61.17
CA LYS A 77 0.30 -9.50 60.75
C LYS A 77 1.18 -10.20 59.71
N THR A 78 1.48 -11.48 59.89
CA THR A 78 2.28 -12.24 58.91
C THR A 78 1.50 -12.44 57.61
N GLU A 79 0.20 -12.72 57.68
CA GLU A 79 -0.65 -12.85 56.50
C GLU A 79 -0.72 -11.54 55.71
N VAL A 80 -1.03 -10.41 56.37
CA VAL A 80 -1.09 -9.08 55.73
C VAL A 80 0.27 -8.71 55.12
N THR A 81 1.37 -8.97 55.82
CA THR A 81 2.71 -8.68 55.30
C THR A 81 3.03 -9.56 54.08
N THR A 82 2.63 -10.83 54.10
CA THR A 82 2.85 -11.77 53.00
C THR A 82 2.00 -11.41 51.78
N ARG A 83 0.71 -11.11 51.98
CA ARG A 83 -0.19 -10.61 50.94
C ARG A 83 0.36 -9.35 50.30
N ARG A 84 0.77 -8.36 51.11
CA ARG A 84 1.36 -7.11 50.61
C ARG A 84 2.63 -7.35 49.79
N LYS A 85 3.52 -8.26 50.22
CA LYS A 85 4.71 -8.62 49.44
C LYS A 85 4.33 -9.28 48.12
N SER A 86 3.37 -10.21 48.14
CA SER A 86 2.87 -10.87 46.92
C SER A 86 2.27 -9.88 45.92
N GLU A 87 1.46 -8.93 46.39
CA GLU A 87 0.90 -7.87 45.55
C GLU A 87 1.98 -6.93 45.01
N GLN A 88 3.00 -6.60 45.81
CA GLN A 88 4.13 -5.79 45.35
C GLN A 88 4.94 -6.49 44.26
N GLU A 89 5.21 -7.78 44.40
CA GLU A 89 5.88 -8.56 43.37
C GLU A 89 5.03 -8.66 42.11
N LYS A 90 3.72 -8.88 42.24
CA LYS A 90 2.79 -8.87 41.10
C LYS A 90 2.79 -7.53 40.37
N MET A 91 2.71 -6.41 41.09
CA MET A 91 2.80 -5.07 40.49
C MET A 91 4.16 -4.83 39.81
N ARG A 92 5.26 -5.34 40.37
CA ARG A 92 6.59 -5.26 39.75
C ARG A 92 6.64 -6.04 38.44
N THR A 93 6.10 -7.26 38.41
CA THR A 93 6.05 -8.08 37.19
C THR A 93 5.18 -7.46 36.12
N GLU A 94 3.99 -6.96 36.49
CA GLU A 94 3.08 -6.27 35.56
C GLU A 94 3.72 -5.00 34.99
N ARG A 95 4.38 -4.21 35.84
CA ARG A 95 5.12 -3.02 35.38
C ARG A 95 6.25 -3.38 34.43
N ALA A 96 7.01 -4.44 34.71
CA ALA A 96 8.10 -4.88 33.83
C ALA A 96 7.55 -5.36 32.47
N GLN A 97 6.43 -6.08 32.48
CA GLN A 97 5.75 -6.50 31.26
C GLN A 97 5.24 -5.30 30.44
N LEU A 98 4.56 -4.34 31.09
CA LEU A 98 4.07 -3.13 30.42
C LEU A 98 5.21 -2.31 29.82
N GLN A 99 6.34 -2.19 30.53
CA GLN A 99 7.52 -1.50 30.00
C GLN A 99 8.04 -2.19 28.73
N HIS A 100 8.15 -3.51 28.76
CA HIS A 100 8.59 -4.29 27.61
C HIS A 100 7.62 -4.17 26.42
N GLU A 101 6.30 -4.17 26.66
CA GLU A 101 5.30 -3.95 25.62
C GLU A 101 5.41 -2.53 25.01
N VAL A 102 5.63 -1.51 25.82
CA VAL A 102 5.88 -0.13 25.34
C VAL A 102 7.14 -0.08 24.48
N ASP A 103 8.22 -0.72 24.90
CA ASP A 103 9.48 -0.74 24.15
C ASP A 103 9.31 -1.43 22.79
N ILE A 104 8.59 -2.57 22.74
CA ILE A 104 8.24 -3.26 21.48
C ILE A 104 7.42 -2.35 20.56
N ILE A 105 6.38 -1.71 21.09
CA ILE A 105 5.52 -0.84 20.29
C ILE A 105 6.32 0.35 19.76
N SER A 106 7.18 0.95 20.58
CA SER A 106 8.05 2.04 20.16
C SER A 106 9.02 1.62 19.05
N GLN A 107 9.63 0.44 19.18
CA GLN A 107 10.53 -0.10 18.14
C GLN A 107 9.76 -0.37 16.84
N ARG A 108 8.59 -1.01 16.93
CA ARG A 108 7.75 -1.31 15.77
C ARG A 108 7.29 -0.04 15.07
N LEU A 109 6.84 0.97 15.83
CA LEU A 109 6.43 2.26 15.29
C LEU A 109 7.60 2.98 14.60
N GLY A 110 8.80 2.93 15.20
CA GLY A 110 10.01 3.48 14.59
C GLY A 110 10.37 2.80 13.27
N GLN A 111 10.27 1.46 13.22
CA GLN A 111 10.50 0.69 12.01
C GLN A 111 9.44 1.00 10.94
N GLU A 112 8.17 1.02 11.31
CA GLU A 112 7.06 1.30 10.39
C GLU A 112 7.13 2.73 9.84
N SER A 113 7.47 3.71 10.67
CA SER A 113 7.71 5.08 10.23
C SER A 113 8.89 5.19 9.27
N THR A 114 9.96 4.41 9.50
CA THR A 114 11.13 4.40 8.61
C THR A 114 10.79 3.72 7.29
N ASN A 115 10.11 2.57 7.34
CA ASN A 115 9.63 1.85 6.17
C ASN A 115 8.70 2.72 5.32
N MET A 116 7.71 3.38 5.94
CA MET A 116 6.81 4.29 5.23
C MET A 116 7.56 5.47 4.60
N LYS A 117 8.60 6.00 5.26
CA LYS A 117 9.43 7.06 4.70
C LYS A 117 10.23 6.58 3.48
N GLU A 118 10.77 5.36 3.53
CA GLU A 118 11.48 4.74 2.41
C GLU A 118 10.53 4.42 1.25
N GLU A 119 9.35 3.88 1.53
CA GLU A 119 8.30 3.64 0.54
C GLU A 119 7.85 4.95 -0.13
N LEU A 120 7.58 6.00 0.65
CA LEU A 120 7.19 7.31 0.11
C LEU A 120 8.30 7.90 -0.76
N LYS A 121 9.57 7.75 -0.34
CA LYS A 121 10.71 8.18 -1.13
C LYS A 121 10.81 7.39 -2.44
N GLY A 122 10.63 6.07 -2.38
CA GLY A 122 10.59 5.21 -3.56
C GLY A 122 9.50 5.64 -4.54
N LEU A 123 8.27 5.81 -4.06
CA LEU A 123 7.14 6.29 -4.86
C LEU A 123 7.39 7.68 -5.47
N PHE A 124 8.01 8.57 -4.71
CA PHE A 124 8.37 9.90 -5.22
C PHE A 124 9.43 9.84 -6.31
N ASP A 125 10.48 9.03 -6.11
CA ASP A 125 11.54 8.84 -7.10
C ASP A 125 10.99 8.14 -8.36
N ASP A 126 10.13 7.14 -8.21
CA ASP A 126 9.44 6.49 -9.33
C ASP A 126 8.58 7.48 -10.11
N ARG A 127 7.78 8.31 -9.42
CA ARG A 127 6.95 9.32 -10.08
C ARG A 127 7.80 10.36 -10.80
N LYS A 128 8.92 10.78 -10.19
CA LYS A 128 9.89 11.69 -10.81
C LYS A 128 10.50 11.07 -12.07
N MET A 129 10.85 9.78 -12.04
CA MET A 129 11.36 9.07 -13.21
C MET A 129 10.32 8.91 -14.30
N ALA A 130 9.07 8.59 -13.94
CA ALA A 130 7.95 8.50 -14.86
C ALA A 130 7.71 9.83 -15.57
N VAL A 131 7.66 10.95 -14.84
CA VAL A 131 7.50 12.29 -15.43
C VAL A 131 8.67 12.63 -16.35
N ARG A 132 9.91 12.30 -15.98
CA ARG A 132 11.08 12.53 -16.86
C ARG A 132 11.00 11.66 -18.13
N ASN A 133 10.49 10.44 -18.02
CA ASN A 133 10.31 9.56 -19.17
C ASN A 133 9.21 10.08 -20.11
N GLU A 134 8.08 10.53 -19.55
CA GLU A 134 7.00 11.20 -20.29
C GLU A 134 7.52 12.46 -21.00
N GLN A 135 8.36 13.26 -20.35
CA GLN A 135 9.00 14.43 -20.96
C GLN A 135 9.90 14.05 -22.15
N ARG A 136 10.71 12.99 -22.02
CA ARG A 136 11.55 12.49 -23.12
C ARG A 136 10.72 11.93 -24.27
N ASP A 137 9.63 11.24 -23.97
CA ASP A 137 8.70 10.74 -24.98
C ASP A 137 8.02 11.91 -25.73
N MET A 138 7.59 12.94 -25.01
CA MET A 138 7.08 14.17 -25.61
C MET A 138 8.13 14.87 -26.48
N GLU A 139 9.37 15.00 -26.01
CA GLU A 139 10.46 15.59 -26.79
C GLU A 139 10.76 14.78 -28.07
N SER A 140 10.77 13.45 -27.98
CA SER A 140 10.91 12.55 -29.13
C SER A 140 9.78 12.75 -30.14
N LYS A 141 8.52 12.83 -29.68
CA LYS A 141 7.37 13.12 -30.54
C LYS A 141 7.49 14.48 -31.21
N ILE A 142 7.96 15.51 -30.49
CA ILE A 142 8.21 16.84 -31.06
C ILE A 142 9.28 16.76 -32.16
N GLN A 143 10.38 16.04 -31.94
CA GLN A 143 11.42 15.85 -32.95
C GLN A 143 10.91 15.08 -34.18
N GLN A 144 10.13 14.01 -33.97
CA GLN A 144 9.51 13.25 -35.06
C GLN A 144 8.55 14.12 -35.88
N LEU A 145 7.70 14.91 -35.22
CA LEU A 145 6.82 15.87 -35.90
C LEU A 145 7.63 16.93 -36.64
N GLY A 146 8.69 17.47 -36.04
CA GLY A 146 9.58 18.43 -36.69
C GLY A 146 10.26 17.84 -37.93
N TYR A 147 10.71 16.58 -37.86
CA TYR A 147 11.26 15.86 -39.00
C TYR A 147 10.21 15.61 -40.08
N GLN A 148 9.02 15.12 -39.71
CA GLN A 148 7.91 14.91 -40.66
C GLN A 148 7.51 16.21 -41.35
N ILE A 149 7.39 17.32 -40.62
CA ILE A 149 7.10 18.63 -41.20
C ILE A 149 8.21 19.02 -42.17
N THR A 150 9.48 18.90 -41.78
CA THR A 150 10.62 19.27 -42.64
C THR A 150 10.68 18.42 -43.90
N VAL A 151 10.51 17.11 -43.78
CA VAL A 151 10.51 16.18 -44.92
C VAL A 151 9.32 16.40 -45.82
N ASN A 152 8.11 16.53 -45.27
CA ASN A 152 6.92 16.82 -46.07
C ASN A 152 7.09 18.15 -46.80
N LEU A 153 7.54 19.21 -46.13
CA LEU A 153 7.74 20.51 -46.76
C LEU A 153 8.85 20.48 -47.84
N GLN A 154 9.95 19.76 -47.59
CA GLN A 154 11.04 19.65 -48.55
C GLN A 154 10.71 18.70 -49.71
N SER A 155 10.00 17.60 -49.45
CA SER A 155 9.55 16.63 -50.44
C SER A 155 8.46 17.22 -51.32
N ASP A 156 7.46 17.87 -50.73
CA ASP A 156 6.37 18.52 -51.45
C ASP A 156 6.93 19.68 -52.30
N ALA A 157 7.81 20.52 -51.72
CA ALA A 157 8.45 21.58 -52.50
C ALA A 157 9.35 21.03 -53.62
N LYS A 158 10.12 19.96 -53.40
CA LYS A 158 10.95 19.35 -54.45
C LYS A 158 10.10 18.67 -55.53
N SER A 159 9.05 17.95 -55.15
CA SER A 159 8.11 17.28 -56.05
C SER A 159 7.37 18.29 -56.93
N ASP A 160 6.89 19.38 -56.34
CA ASP A 160 6.25 20.47 -57.08
C ASP A 160 7.23 21.13 -58.07
N ILE A 161 8.48 21.37 -57.64
CA ILE A 161 9.52 21.93 -58.52
C ILE A 161 9.89 20.96 -59.65
N GLU A 162 10.02 19.66 -59.37
CA GLU A 162 10.33 18.64 -60.39
C GLU A 162 9.18 18.44 -61.37
N GLY A 163 7.93 18.44 -60.87
CA GLY A 163 6.73 18.40 -61.70
C GLY A 163 6.63 19.62 -62.62
N VAL A 164 6.84 20.82 -62.08
CA VAL A 164 6.89 22.06 -62.88
C VAL A 164 8.02 22.01 -63.89
N ARG A 165 9.21 21.55 -63.51
CA ARG A 165 10.37 21.42 -64.41
C ARG A 165 10.08 20.45 -65.56
N TRP A 166 9.43 19.32 -65.29
CA TRP A 166 9.04 18.33 -66.31
C TRP A 166 8.01 18.89 -67.29
N ILE A 167 7.01 19.62 -66.81
CA ILE A 167 6.01 20.27 -67.66
C ILE A 167 6.66 21.37 -68.49
N MET A 168 7.57 22.15 -67.90
CA MET A 168 8.26 23.25 -68.58
C MET A 168 9.13 22.75 -69.73
N THR A 169 9.95 21.70 -69.52
CA THR A 169 10.79 21.15 -70.59
C THR A 169 9.96 20.59 -71.74
N ARG A 170 8.88 19.84 -71.43
CA ARG A 170 7.98 19.32 -72.46
C ARG A 170 7.31 20.43 -73.27
N ARG A 171 6.81 21.47 -72.60
CA ARG A 171 6.19 22.63 -73.28
C ARG A 171 7.19 23.36 -74.17
N VAL A 172 8.42 23.59 -73.70
CA VAL A 172 9.49 24.24 -74.48
C VAL A 172 9.90 23.41 -75.72
N ILE A 173 10.00 22.09 -75.57
CA ILE A 173 10.30 21.20 -76.71
C ILE A 173 9.18 21.27 -77.76
N LEU A 174 7.91 21.24 -77.32
CA LEU A 174 6.76 21.34 -78.23
C LEU A 174 6.68 22.68 -78.95
N THR A 175 6.95 23.79 -78.27
CA THR A 175 6.97 25.11 -78.91
C THR A 175 8.10 25.22 -79.92
N LEU A 176 9.30 24.72 -79.60
CA LEU A 176 10.41 24.67 -80.55
C LEU A 176 10.08 23.80 -81.77
N ALA A 177 9.51 22.61 -81.56
CA ALA A 177 9.09 21.74 -82.65
C ALA A 177 8.03 22.41 -83.54
N PHE A 178 7.05 23.10 -82.94
CA PHE A 178 6.04 23.86 -83.67
C PHE A 178 6.65 24.99 -84.50
N VAL A 179 7.61 25.75 -83.94
CA VAL A 179 8.32 26.81 -84.66
C VAL A 179 9.11 26.23 -85.85
N VAL A 180 9.83 25.12 -85.67
CA VAL A 180 10.55 24.44 -86.76
C VAL A 180 9.58 23.96 -87.84
N LEU A 181 8.46 23.35 -87.46
CA LEU A 181 7.43 22.91 -88.41
C LEU A 181 6.78 24.09 -89.14
N MET A 182 6.56 25.23 -88.48
CA MET A 182 6.07 26.46 -89.10
C MET A 182 7.07 27.02 -90.11
N ILE A 183 8.37 27.02 -89.80
CA ILE A 183 9.42 27.48 -90.72
C ILE A 183 9.47 26.55 -91.95
N VAL A 184 9.61 25.24 -91.74
CA VAL A 184 9.63 24.26 -92.84
C VAL A 184 8.33 24.28 -93.64
N GLY A 185 7.19 24.41 -92.96
CA GLY A 185 5.86 24.53 -93.56
C GLY A 185 5.71 25.78 -94.40
N SER A 186 6.20 26.94 -93.93
CA SER A 186 6.20 28.19 -94.70
C SER A 186 7.12 28.12 -95.92
N LEU A 187 8.27 27.46 -95.82
CA LEU A 187 9.18 27.23 -96.95
C LEU A 187 8.58 26.26 -97.97
N LYS A 188 7.95 25.18 -97.51
CA LYS A 188 7.20 24.25 -98.37
C LYS A 188 5.99 24.93 -99.00
N ALA A 189 5.25 25.76 -98.27
CA ALA A 189 4.12 26.51 -98.79
C ALA A 189 4.57 27.56 -99.81
N ALA A 190 5.69 28.25 -99.58
CA ALA A 190 6.27 29.18 -100.54
C ALA A 190 6.81 28.45 -101.78
N ALA A 191 7.49 27.31 -101.63
CA ALA A 191 7.96 26.48 -102.74
C ALA A 191 6.79 25.87 -103.53
N ASN A 192 5.74 25.39 -102.86
CA ASN A 192 4.54 24.87 -103.49
C ASN A 192 3.68 25.98 -104.10
N ALA A 193 3.67 27.19 -103.53
CA ALA A 193 3.03 28.37 -104.10
C ALA A 193 3.80 28.86 -105.34
N GLU A 194 5.14 28.80 -105.33
CA GLU A 194 5.97 28.98 -106.52
C GLU A 194 5.71 27.88 -107.55
N GLU A 195 5.57 26.62 -107.14
CA GLU A 195 5.31 25.52 -108.04
C GLU A 195 3.88 25.57 -108.60
N GLN A 196 2.89 26.01 -107.82
CA GLN A 196 1.52 26.28 -108.26
C GLN A 196 1.43 27.55 -109.11
N ALA A 197 2.23 28.58 -108.84
CA ALA A 197 2.36 29.76 -109.69
C ALA A 197 3.08 29.42 -111.02
N LYS A 198 4.10 28.56 -110.99
CA LYS A 198 4.79 28.01 -112.18
C LYS A 198 3.90 27.03 -112.96
N ARG A 199 3.09 26.21 -112.28
CA ARG A 199 2.11 25.29 -112.88
C ARG A 199 0.85 26.02 -113.40
N ALA A 200 0.49 27.18 -112.83
CA ALA A 200 -0.55 28.06 -113.34
C ALA A 200 -0.07 28.95 -114.49
N ALA A 201 1.23 29.28 -114.56
CA ALA A 201 1.85 30.02 -115.66
C ALA A 201 2.31 29.13 -116.85
N ALA A 202 2.28 27.80 -116.70
CA ALA A 202 2.66 26.83 -117.73
C ALA A 202 1.45 26.03 -118.26
N LYS A 203 0.53 26.72 -118.96
CA LYS A 203 -0.43 26.23 -119.98
C LYS A 203 -1.21 27.46 -120.50
N PRO A 204 -1.09 27.86 -121.80
CA PRO A 204 -1.53 27.12 -122.99
C PRO A 204 -0.43 27.11 -124.10
N ALA A 205 -0.27 26.21 -125.08
CA ALA A 205 -1.09 25.51 -126.08
C ALA A 205 -0.08 24.60 -126.86
N MET A 206 -0.34 23.48 -127.54
CA MET A 206 -1.54 22.83 -128.05
C MET A 206 -1.14 21.45 -128.62
N MET A 207 -2.02 20.46 -128.40
CA MET A 207 -2.62 19.55 -129.41
C MET A 207 -1.89 18.37 -130.10
N SER A 208 -2.79 17.43 -130.46
CA SER A 208 -2.69 16.29 -131.39
C SER A 208 -2.17 15.00 -130.75
N GLY A 209 -2.97 13.98 -130.46
CA GLY A 209 -3.96 13.31 -131.32
C GLY A 209 -3.33 12.01 -131.84
N GLY A 210 -3.90 10.81 -131.72
CA GLY A 210 -5.15 10.33 -131.15
C GLY A 210 -5.16 8.79 -131.19
N THR A 211 -6.15 8.23 -130.48
CA THR A 211 -6.98 7.06 -130.87
C THR A 211 -6.28 5.70 -131.06
N GLN A 212 -6.77 4.54 -130.61
CA GLN A 212 -8.12 4.09 -130.25
C GLN A 212 -8.02 2.66 -129.68
N THR A 213 -8.99 2.25 -128.84
CA THR A 213 -9.53 0.87 -128.69
C THR A 213 -8.60 -0.23 -128.14
N ASP A 214 -9.02 -1.21 -127.35
CA ASP A 214 -10.30 -1.61 -126.78
C ASP A 214 -9.99 -2.54 -125.59
N MET A 215 -11.05 -2.75 -124.81
CA MET A 215 -11.30 -3.62 -123.69
C MET A 215 -10.67 -5.03 -123.67
N GLY A 216 -10.65 -5.59 -122.45
CA GLY A 216 -10.63 -7.04 -122.22
C GLY A 216 -9.54 -7.42 -121.21
N GLU A 217 -9.80 -7.36 -119.90
CA GLU A 217 -10.47 -8.42 -119.12
C GLU A 217 -9.55 -9.61 -118.80
N GLY A 218 -9.54 -10.03 -117.54
CA GLY A 218 -9.16 -11.40 -117.19
C GLY A 218 -7.93 -11.59 -116.30
N GLY A 219 -8.09 -11.30 -115.00
CA GLY A 219 -8.10 -12.36 -114.00
C GLY A 219 -6.81 -13.08 -113.58
N ARG A 220 -6.75 -13.30 -112.25
CA ARG A 220 -6.12 -14.41 -111.51
C ARG A 220 -4.59 -14.39 -111.43
N VAL A 221 -3.94 -14.83 -110.35
CA VAL A 221 -4.19 -15.22 -108.94
C VAL A 221 -2.80 -15.70 -108.45
N PHE A 222 -2.55 -15.64 -107.13
CA PHE A 222 -1.53 -16.41 -106.40
C PHE A 222 -0.04 -16.01 -106.55
N GLU A 223 0.85 -16.20 -105.59
CA GLU A 223 0.77 -16.69 -104.19
C GLU A 223 2.13 -16.45 -103.53
N GLY A 224 2.14 -16.44 -102.19
CA GLY A 224 3.22 -16.97 -101.36
C GLY A 224 4.33 -15.97 -101.07
N GLY A 225 4.58 -15.55 -99.82
CA GLY A 225 4.66 -16.35 -98.59
C GLY A 225 6.11 -16.21 -98.07
N GLY A 226 6.42 -16.03 -96.80
CA GLY A 226 5.58 -16.10 -95.61
C GLY A 226 6.25 -15.49 -94.38
N GLU A 227 5.48 -15.59 -93.31
CA GLU A 227 5.73 -15.37 -91.90
C GLU A 227 6.73 -16.39 -91.32
N VAL A 228 7.56 -15.97 -90.35
CA VAL A 228 7.87 -16.79 -89.16
C VAL A 228 8.14 -15.88 -87.94
N VAL A 229 7.51 -16.27 -86.84
CA VAL A 229 7.46 -15.69 -85.50
C VAL A 229 8.45 -16.43 -84.54
N ILE A 230 8.67 -15.86 -83.36
CA ILE A 230 8.93 -16.48 -82.03
C ILE A 230 10.37 -16.45 -81.48
N LYS A 231 10.52 -15.80 -80.30
CA LYS A 231 10.96 -16.35 -78.98
C LYS A 231 10.98 -15.19 -77.97
N GLU A 232 10.23 -15.12 -76.86
CA GLU A 232 9.86 -16.03 -75.76
C GLU A 232 10.98 -16.31 -74.73
N GLY A 233 10.64 -16.14 -73.44
CA GLY A 233 11.42 -16.51 -72.24
C GLY A 233 11.56 -15.32 -71.26
N ASP A 234 10.69 -15.07 -70.27
CA ASP A 234 10.15 -15.85 -69.14
C ASP A 234 10.96 -15.68 -67.82
N HIS A 235 10.22 -15.72 -66.71
CA HIS A 235 10.52 -15.26 -65.36
C HIS A 235 11.36 -16.21 -64.49
N ALA A 236 11.71 -15.67 -63.30
CA ALA A 236 11.92 -16.32 -61.99
C ALA A 236 13.36 -16.66 -61.55
N GLY A 237 13.73 -16.11 -60.38
CA GLY A 237 14.94 -16.47 -59.64
C GLY A 237 14.89 -15.92 -58.22
N TYR A 238 14.83 -16.84 -57.27
CA TYR A 238 14.47 -16.69 -55.86
C TYR A 238 15.45 -15.91 -54.95
N VAL A 239 14.88 -15.48 -53.82
CA VAL A 239 15.50 -15.18 -52.54
C VAL A 239 16.28 -16.38 -52.00
N SER A 240 17.50 -16.17 -51.50
CA SER A 240 18.15 -17.07 -50.54
C SER A 240 18.77 -16.23 -49.42
N LEU A 241 18.27 -16.45 -48.21
CA LEU A 241 18.91 -16.09 -46.95
C LEU A 241 20.18 -16.93 -46.78
N GLY A 242 21.22 -16.28 -46.27
CA GLY A 242 22.47 -16.83 -45.78
C GLY A 242 23.19 -15.73 -45.03
#